data_AF-A0A918Y0G9-F1
#
_entry.id   AF-A0A918Y0G9-F1
#
_cell.length_a   1.000
_cell.length_b   1.000
_cell.length_c   1.000
_cell.angle_alpha   90.00
_cell.angle_beta   90.00
_cell.angle_gamma   90.00
#
_symmetry.space_group_name_H-M   'P 1'
#
loop_
_entity.id
_entity.type
_entity.pdbx_description
1 polymer ?
#
loop_
_entity_poly.entity_id
_entity_poly.type
_entity_poly.pdbx_seq_one_letter_code
_entity_poly.pdbx_strand_id
1 'polypeptide(L)'
;MAFGFRVGVPGMSVRVSTRGVRTSLGPRAARISMGSGGTRISSGVGPLYASSSLGGGRRRTSTSRATRSRAVAPSAAQLERARRQAARAQQEAERDAAIAQLTELRRQTTSVHLQSFTPARPPVVPGPQQLSLAWALAEAQAHHLAGLGVFARAARAAAKRRAEEDAPAYLTAEQTRLQAVHSRLTTEAGQWWQALLANDEEAVCEAVNYAFSDNPAAGCAVGVDGPVLSVVMRQQDIDSLPDQTPGVTPSGRPTLKTLSKRDRTLWWFTSMGSNVVATLKEAFAVAPGISAIDLAVLTRLPDTQRLGCVAYGRWTRQAIEAGPWRETTDALRFLDIGQDVACSVTTTASGNLSSAIKPLDISRLPGLRSLLDHAQDDTGSGDGTLAGLDGDLRANTPDAPSAPLPDPYRIRPFAEWKTQTAPPTPPAPAAPAPTPTLPSHSPATALMPGQNLVLPEAAWQELRIAFSFAGADADLTLFLTDTSGQVTCDKDFVFYNQPFAAHGAARLLGKQADGPHTVERAALHLAALPAHIQRVTIAINMDVDTDLTCGALTHAALYMDCVTGAAWTFQPPADPDIRAMVIAELYRHATNGQLVWKLRAIGQGWADGLDALARAHGVNIT
;
A
#
# COMPACT_ATOMS: atom_id res chain seq x y z
N MET A 1 -19.20 3.04 -0.37
CA MET A 1 -17.76 2.91 -0.15
C MET A 1 -17.36 1.55 -0.70
N ALA A 2 -16.34 1.48 -1.53
CA ALA A 2 -16.01 0.32 -2.36
C ALA A 2 -14.72 -0.29 -1.84
N PHE A 3 -14.80 -1.50 -1.30
CA PHE A 3 -13.67 -2.27 -0.80
C PHE A 3 -13.03 -3.06 -1.95
N GLY A 4 -11.71 -2.95 -2.10
CA GLY A 4 -10.90 -3.86 -2.93
C GLY A 4 -10.22 -4.90 -2.04
N PHE A 5 -9.61 -5.93 -2.61
CA PHE A 5 -8.53 -6.68 -1.96
C PHE A 5 -7.58 -7.17 -3.05
N ARG A 6 -6.30 -7.33 -2.69
CA ARG A 6 -5.29 -7.94 -3.54
C ARG A 6 -5.45 -9.45 -3.43
N VAL A 7 -5.72 -10.12 -4.54
CA VAL A 7 -5.42 -11.55 -4.64
C VAL A 7 -3.91 -11.60 -4.87
N GLY A 8 -3.16 -12.46 -4.17
CA GLY A 8 -1.71 -12.67 -4.30
C GLY A 8 -1.25 -13.19 -5.69
N VAL A 9 -1.78 -12.59 -6.74
CA VAL A 9 -1.74 -12.94 -8.15
C VAL A 9 -1.39 -11.66 -8.91
N PRO A 10 -0.25 -11.60 -9.62
CA PRO A 10 0.13 -10.41 -10.37
C PRO A 10 -0.94 -10.05 -11.43
N GLY A 11 -1.59 -8.89 -11.26
CA GLY A 11 -2.41 -8.25 -12.32
C GLY A 11 -3.94 -8.34 -12.18
N MET A 12 -4.51 -8.79 -11.06
CA MET A 12 -5.97 -8.92 -10.92
C MET A 12 -6.54 -8.24 -9.68
N SER A 13 -7.47 -7.28 -9.89
CA SER A 13 -8.27 -6.68 -8.80
C SER A 13 -9.73 -7.14 -8.90
N VAL A 14 -10.24 -7.80 -7.87
CA VAL A 14 -11.66 -8.17 -7.76
C VAL A 14 -12.35 -7.17 -6.83
N ARG A 15 -13.41 -6.51 -7.31
CA ARG A 15 -14.21 -5.55 -6.52
C ARG A 15 -15.54 -6.17 -6.15
N VAL A 16 -15.83 -6.27 -4.86
CA VAL A 16 -17.13 -6.74 -4.35
C VAL A 16 -17.90 -5.53 -3.83
N SER A 17 -19.14 -5.36 -4.28
CA SER A 17 -20.04 -4.28 -3.82
C SER A 17 -21.40 -4.84 -3.42
N THR A 18 -22.20 -4.02 -2.72
CA THR A 18 -23.59 -4.31 -2.36
C THR A 18 -24.53 -4.55 -3.56
N ARG A 19 -24.02 -4.48 -4.81
CA ARG A 19 -24.74 -4.77 -6.06
C ARG A 19 -24.19 -5.98 -6.83
N GLY A 20 -23.40 -6.83 -6.18
CA GLY A 20 -22.81 -8.05 -6.76
C GLY A 20 -21.31 -7.95 -7.07
N VAL A 21 -20.72 -9.09 -7.43
CA VAL A 21 -19.30 -9.28 -7.81
C VAL A 21 -19.08 -8.73 -9.23
N ARG A 22 -18.11 -7.83 -9.42
CA ARG A 22 -17.68 -7.38 -10.75
C ARG A 22 -16.16 -7.34 -10.87
N THR A 23 -15.66 -7.90 -11.96
CA THR A 23 -14.26 -7.80 -12.41
C THR A 23 -14.19 -6.69 -13.47
N SER A 24 -13.22 -5.77 -13.40
CA SER A 24 -13.08 -4.69 -14.40
C SER A 24 -11.68 -4.67 -15.00
N LEU A 25 -11.63 -4.59 -16.34
CA LEU A 25 -10.46 -4.38 -17.19
C LEU A 25 -10.59 -3.00 -17.88
N GLY A 26 -9.55 -2.17 -17.82
CA GLY A 26 -9.39 -1.00 -18.70
C GLY A 26 -10.37 0.18 -18.50
N PRO A 27 -10.13 1.33 -19.16
CA PRO A 27 -10.29 2.65 -18.56
C PRO A 27 -11.67 3.28 -18.77
N ARG A 28 -12.13 4.11 -17.82
CA ARG A 28 -12.30 5.57 -17.99
C ARG A 28 -13.03 6.25 -16.83
N ALA A 29 -12.67 7.52 -16.67
CA ALA A 29 -13.32 8.55 -15.87
C ALA A 29 -14.84 8.63 -16.08
N ALA A 30 -15.57 8.85 -14.99
CA ALA A 30 -16.60 9.90 -14.82
C ALA A 30 -17.37 9.65 -13.53
N ARG A 31 -17.34 10.63 -12.61
CA ARG A 31 -18.26 10.68 -11.47
C ARG A 31 -19.65 11.06 -11.97
N ILE A 32 -20.66 10.29 -11.59
CA ILE A 32 -22.07 10.67 -11.70
C ILE A 32 -22.73 10.34 -10.36
N SER A 33 -23.15 11.36 -9.63
CA SER A 33 -24.02 11.25 -8.45
C SER A 33 -25.46 11.52 -8.89
N MET A 34 -26.40 10.67 -8.48
CA MET A 34 -27.84 10.90 -8.65
C MET A 34 -28.51 11.04 -7.29
N GLY A 35 -29.17 12.17 -7.06
CA GLY A 35 -30.16 12.40 -6.01
C GLY A 35 -31.45 12.93 -6.63
N SER A 36 -32.57 12.73 -5.94
CA SER A 36 -33.91 13.09 -6.38
C SER A 36 -34.09 14.62 -6.47
N GLY A 37 -33.79 15.20 -7.63
CA GLY A 37 -33.98 16.63 -7.85
C GLY A 37 -33.16 17.23 -9.00
N GLY A 38 -33.05 16.56 -10.14
CA GLY A 38 -32.53 17.17 -11.39
C GLY A 38 -31.00 17.34 -11.49
N THR A 39 -30.46 17.07 -12.68
CA THR A 39 -29.03 17.14 -13.04
C THR A 39 -28.54 18.57 -13.24
N ARG A 40 -27.42 18.96 -12.61
CA ARG A 40 -26.62 20.16 -12.95
C ARG A 40 -25.12 19.84 -12.86
N ILE A 41 -24.34 20.33 -13.83
CA ILE A 41 -22.87 20.24 -13.91
C ILE A 41 -22.28 21.54 -13.35
N SER A 42 -21.25 21.48 -12.50
CA SER A 42 -20.37 22.62 -12.25
C SER A 42 -18.93 22.17 -12.04
N SER A 43 -18.03 22.70 -12.87
CA SER A 43 -16.58 22.70 -12.68
C SER A 43 -16.16 23.97 -11.95
N GLY A 44 -15.14 23.86 -11.10
CA GLY A 44 -14.22 24.96 -10.84
C GLY A 44 -14.32 25.62 -9.46
N VAL A 45 -13.18 25.60 -8.77
CA VAL A 45 -12.58 26.71 -8.00
C VAL A 45 -13.44 27.97 -7.88
N GLY A 46 -13.84 28.31 -6.64
CA GLY A 46 -14.03 29.69 -6.19
C GLY A 46 -15.20 30.50 -6.77
N PRO A 47 -15.43 31.73 -6.25
CA PRO A 47 -16.64 32.03 -5.50
C PRO A 47 -17.61 32.92 -6.30
N LEU A 48 -18.92 32.64 -6.23
CA LEU A 48 -20.06 33.58 -6.22
C LEU A 48 -21.35 32.81 -6.52
N TYR A 49 -22.40 33.08 -5.76
CA TYR A 49 -23.75 32.51 -5.92
C TYR A 49 -24.74 33.60 -6.34
N ALA A 50 -25.59 33.28 -7.32
CA ALA A 50 -26.81 34.02 -7.62
C ALA A 50 -27.93 33.02 -7.92
N SER A 51 -29.06 33.14 -7.23
CA SER A 51 -30.26 32.32 -7.44
C SER A 51 -31.43 33.17 -7.90
N SER A 52 -32.15 32.72 -8.93
CA SER A 52 -33.52 33.18 -9.21
C SER A 52 -34.41 31.97 -9.44
N SER A 53 -35.49 31.88 -8.67
CA SER A 53 -36.55 30.88 -8.82
C SER A 53 -37.51 31.26 -9.94
N LEU A 54 -37.67 30.40 -10.95
CA LEU A 54 -38.75 30.47 -11.93
C LEU A 54 -39.76 29.35 -11.62
N GLY A 55 -40.85 29.72 -10.96
CA GLY A 55 -42.04 28.89 -10.81
C GLY A 55 -43.16 29.47 -11.67
N GLY A 56 -43.45 28.82 -12.78
CA GLY A 56 -44.54 29.19 -13.69
C GLY A 56 -45.91 28.82 -13.12
N GLY A 57 -46.77 29.83 -12.97
CA GLY A 57 -48.20 29.67 -12.74
C GLY A 57 -48.98 30.51 -13.74
N ARG A 58 -49.70 29.85 -14.67
CA ARG A 58 -50.65 30.47 -15.60
C ARG A 58 -51.73 31.23 -14.81
N ARG A 59 -51.82 32.55 -14.99
CA ARG A 59 -53.04 33.33 -14.72
C ARG A 59 -53.31 34.33 -15.83
N ARG A 60 -54.61 34.41 -16.15
CA ARG A 60 -55.25 35.21 -17.18
C ARG A 60 -54.77 36.67 -17.20
N THR A 61 -54.57 37.16 -18.41
CA THR A 61 -54.42 38.56 -18.77
C THR A 61 -55.66 39.36 -18.35
N SER A 62 -55.55 40.13 -17.27
CA SER A 62 -56.32 41.35 -17.09
C SER A 62 -55.34 42.53 -17.08
N THR A 63 -55.45 43.37 -18.10
CA THR A 63 -54.80 44.67 -18.20
C THR A 63 -55.45 45.63 -17.21
N SER A 64 -55.12 45.51 -15.92
CA SER A 64 -55.30 46.63 -15.00
C SER A 64 -54.00 47.45 -15.02
N ARG A 65 -54.15 48.74 -15.33
CA ARG A 65 -53.09 49.73 -15.32
C ARG A 65 -52.61 49.85 -13.88
N ALA A 66 -51.61 49.08 -13.50
CA ALA A 66 -50.98 49.19 -12.20
C ALA A 66 -50.42 50.62 -12.08
N THR A 67 -51.01 51.39 -11.17
CA THR A 67 -50.43 52.62 -10.66
C THR A 67 -49.00 52.30 -10.27
N ARG A 68 -48.02 52.99 -10.88
CA ARG A 68 -46.62 52.93 -10.47
C ARG A 68 -46.55 53.41 -9.03
N SER A 69 -46.68 52.50 -8.07
CA SER A 69 -46.29 52.79 -6.69
C SER A 69 -44.79 53.07 -6.76
N ARG A 70 -44.39 54.33 -6.60
CA ARG A 70 -42.99 54.69 -6.37
C ARG A 70 -42.50 53.77 -5.25
N ALA A 71 -41.61 52.82 -5.57
CA ALA A 71 -40.89 52.07 -4.56
C ALA A 71 -40.04 53.11 -3.82
N VAL A 72 -40.53 53.57 -2.67
CA VAL A 72 -39.79 54.47 -1.79
C VAL A 72 -38.56 53.67 -1.36
N ALA A 73 -37.37 54.15 -1.71
CA ALA A 73 -36.13 53.53 -1.29
C ALA A 73 -36.13 53.41 0.25
N PRO A 74 -35.75 52.25 0.81
CA PRO A 74 -35.80 52.05 2.24
C PRO A 74 -34.98 53.12 2.95
N SER A 75 -35.53 53.69 4.03
CA SER A 75 -34.82 54.68 4.83
C SER A 75 -33.56 54.06 5.46
N ALA A 76 -32.58 54.88 5.80
CA ALA A 76 -31.35 54.41 6.46
C ALA A 76 -31.64 53.56 7.71
N ALA A 77 -32.68 53.90 8.48
CA ALA A 77 -33.12 53.14 9.65
C ALA A 77 -33.81 51.80 9.31
N GLN A 78 -34.42 51.66 8.13
CA GLN A 78 -34.94 50.39 7.64
C GLN A 78 -33.82 49.47 7.17
N LEU A 79 -32.83 50.03 6.47
CA LEU A 79 -31.61 49.30 6.06
C LEU A 79 -30.82 48.80 7.27
N GLU A 80 -30.65 49.62 8.30
CA GLU A 80 -29.91 49.25 9.52
C GLU A 80 -30.62 48.13 10.32
N ARG A 81 -31.96 48.16 10.40
CA ARG A 81 -32.75 47.07 11.01
C ARG A 81 -32.64 45.78 10.21
N ALA A 82 -32.71 45.85 8.88
CA ALA A 82 -32.54 44.70 8.01
C ALA A 82 -31.14 44.08 8.17
N ARG A 83 -30.07 44.91 8.28
CA ARG A 83 -28.71 44.44 8.56
C ARG A 83 -28.61 43.70 9.89
N ARG A 84 -29.19 44.24 10.97
CA ARG A 84 -29.19 43.58 12.29
C ARG A 84 -29.99 42.28 12.28
N GLN A 85 -31.11 42.22 11.55
CA GLN A 85 -31.88 40.99 11.38
C GLN A 85 -31.10 39.95 10.57
N ALA A 86 -30.45 40.34 9.48
CA ALA A 86 -29.59 39.46 8.70
C ALA A 86 -28.41 38.93 9.52
N ALA A 87 -27.76 39.77 10.32
CA ALA A 87 -26.67 39.35 11.21
C ALA A 87 -27.13 38.33 12.27
N ARG A 88 -28.31 38.53 12.88
CA ARG A 88 -28.89 37.56 13.83
C ARG A 88 -29.26 36.25 13.15
N ALA A 89 -29.86 36.31 11.96
CA ALA A 89 -30.20 35.11 11.19
C ALA A 89 -28.95 34.33 10.77
N GLN A 90 -27.86 35.03 10.43
CA GLN A 90 -26.58 34.40 10.13
C GLN A 90 -25.99 33.70 11.37
N GLN A 91 -25.98 34.36 12.53
CA GLN A 91 -25.52 33.76 13.79
C GLN A 91 -26.36 32.53 14.19
N GLU A 92 -27.67 32.59 14.00
CA GLU A 92 -28.56 31.45 14.23
C GLU A 92 -28.24 30.29 13.27
N ALA A 93 -28.04 30.58 11.98
CA ALA A 93 -27.68 29.57 10.99
C ALA A 93 -26.31 28.93 11.27
N GLU A 94 -25.31 29.71 11.67
CA GLU A 94 -23.98 29.23 12.06
C GLU A 94 -24.05 28.31 13.29
N ARG A 95 -24.82 28.70 14.31
CA ARG A 95 -25.03 27.87 15.50
C ARG A 95 -25.72 26.55 15.15
N ASP A 96 -26.79 26.61 14.36
CA ASP A 96 -27.56 25.44 13.99
C ASP A 96 -26.72 24.48 13.11
N ALA A 97 -25.85 25.02 12.25
CA ALA A 97 -24.87 24.24 11.50
C ALA A 97 -23.84 23.57 12.41
N ALA A 98 -23.30 24.27 13.42
CA ALA A 98 -22.36 23.69 14.39
C ALA A 98 -23.01 22.57 15.23
N ILE A 99 -24.28 22.75 15.64
CA ILE A 99 -25.05 21.72 16.33
C ILE A 99 -25.22 20.47 15.46
N ALA A 100 -25.58 20.66 14.19
CA ALA A 100 -25.73 19.56 13.24
C ALA A 100 -24.40 18.80 13.04
N GLN A 101 -23.29 19.53 12.88
CA GLN A 101 -21.94 18.95 12.75
C GLN A 101 -21.54 18.12 13.98
N LEU A 102 -21.72 18.64 15.20
CA LEU A 102 -21.38 17.91 16.42
C LEU A 102 -22.26 16.67 16.63
N THR A 103 -23.55 16.77 16.28
CA THR A 103 -24.48 15.64 16.35
C THR A 103 -24.05 14.53 15.39
N GLU A 104 -23.69 14.90 14.17
CA GLU A 104 -23.24 13.97 13.14
C GLU A 104 -21.88 13.36 13.48
N LEU A 105 -20.92 14.16 13.97
CA LEU A 105 -19.62 13.67 14.44
C LEU A 105 -19.79 12.64 15.57
N ARG A 106 -20.63 12.94 16.56
CA ARG A 106 -20.92 12.02 17.66
C ARG A 106 -21.52 10.72 17.13
N ARG A 107 -22.51 10.81 16.23
CA ARG A 107 -23.11 9.64 15.59
C ARG A 107 -22.07 8.81 14.83
N GLN A 108 -21.24 9.44 13.99
CA GLN A 108 -20.23 8.75 13.18
C GLN A 108 -19.21 8.01 14.05
N THR A 109 -18.72 8.66 15.11
CA THR A 109 -17.69 8.11 15.98
C THR A 109 -18.21 7.04 16.95
N THR A 110 -19.52 6.97 17.23
CA THR A 110 -20.11 5.98 18.15
C THR A 110 -20.91 4.87 17.46
N SER A 111 -21.01 4.87 16.13
CA SER A 111 -21.81 3.90 15.37
C SER A 111 -21.02 3.05 14.37
N VAL A 112 -19.69 3.10 14.41
CA VAL A 112 -18.82 2.30 13.52
C VAL A 112 -19.11 0.80 13.62
N HIS A 113 -19.35 0.28 14.83
CA HIS A 113 -19.71 -1.13 15.06
C HIS A 113 -21.03 -1.58 14.42
N LEU A 114 -21.92 -0.64 14.03
CA LEU A 114 -23.17 -0.96 13.34
C LEU A 114 -22.95 -1.28 11.85
N GLN A 115 -21.75 -1.04 11.32
CA GLN A 115 -21.39 -1.43 9.96
C GLN A 115 -21.38 -2.96 9.83
N SER A 116 -21.87 -3.46 8.70
CA SER A 116 -21.84 -4.89 8.37
C SER A 116 -20.64 -5.19 7.49
N PHE A 117 -19.88 -6.21 7.88
CA PHE A 117 -18.73 -6.70 7.12
C PHE A 117 -19.13 -8.00 6.42
N THR A 118 -18.83 -8.11 5.13
CA THR A 118 -19.19 -9.30 4.36
C THR A 118 -18.12 -10.35 4.57
N PRO A 119 -18.48 -11.58 5.01
CA PRO A 119 -17.50 -12.65 5.17
C PRO A 119 -16.76 -12.93 3.86
N ALA A 120 -15.45 -13.13 3.98
CA ALA A 120 -14.56 -13.48 2.88
C ALA A 120 -15.03 -14.77 2.23
N ARG A 121 -14.85 -14.84 0.91
CA ARG A 121 -15.20 -15.99 0.08
C ARG A 121 -14.01 -16.35 -0.78
N PRO A 122 -13.94 -17.61 -1.26
CA PRO A 122 -12.90 -18.02 -2.18
C PRO A 122 -12.78 -17.03 -3.36
N PRO A 123 -11.57 -16.57 -3.69
CA PRO A 123 -11.36 -15.63 -4.78
C PRO A 123 -11.75 -16.28 -6.12
N VAL A 124 -12.48 -15.52 -6.94
CA VAL A 124 -12.87 -15.96 -8.28
C VAL A 124 -12.03 -15.21 -9.31
N VAL A 125 -11.21 -15.95 -10.04
CA VAL A 125 -10.43 -15.43 -11.17
C VAL A 125 -11.33 -15.35 -12.40
N PRO A 126 -11.61 -14.17 -12.98
CA PRO A 126 -12.26 -14.06 -14.28
C PRO A 126 -11.47 -14.79 -15.36
N GLY A 127 -12.19 -15.51 -16.21
CA GLY A 127 -11.62 -16.14 -17.40
C GLY A 127 -11.12 -15.11 -18.41
N PRO A 128 -10.16 -15.49 -19.28
CA PRO A 128 -9.64 -14.62 -20.31
C PRO A 128 -10.69 -14.34 -21.39
N GLN A 129 -10.48 -13.24 -22.15
CA GLN A 129 -11.31 -12.93 -23.31
C GLN A 129 -11.22 -14.05 -24.36
N GLN A 130 -12.36 -14.46 -24.89
CA GLN A 130 -12.40 -15.39 -26.03
C GLN A 130 -12.08 -14.65 -27.33
N LEU A 131 -10.96 -15.01 -27.95
CA LEU A 131 -10.52 -14.47 -29.23
C LEU A 131 -11.20 -15.26 -30.38
N SER A 132 -11.51 -14.58 -31.49
CA SER A 132 -12.12 -15.19 -32.67
C SER A 132 -11.14 -15.28 -33.84
N LEU A 133 -11.38 -16.21 -34.77
CA LEU A 133 -10.58 -16.31 -35.99
C LEU A 133 -10.66 -15.04 -36.84
N ALA A 134 -11.82 -14.38 -36.88
CA ALA A 134 -11.99 -13.12 -37.59
C ALA A 134 -11.08 -12.02 -37.02
N TRP A 135 -10.94 -11.96 -35.70
CA TRP A 135 -10.02 -11.03 -35.04
C TRP A 135 -8.55 -11.34 -35.36
N ALA A 136 -8.15 -12.61 -35.24
CA ALA A 136 -6.78 -13.04 -35.53
C ALA A 136 -6.38 -12.77 -36.99
N LEU A 137 -7.32 -12.97 -37.91
CA LEU A 137 -7.14 -12.69 -39.34
C LEU A 137 -6.99 -11.18 -39.60
N ALA A 138 -7.75 -10.33 -38.90
CA ALA A 138 -7.60 -8.87 -39.02
C ALA A 138 -6.20 -8.41 -38.57
N GLU A 139 -5.70 -8.91 -37.44
CA GLU A 139 -4.35 -8.63 -36.93
C GLU A 139 -3.25 -9.11 -37.90
N ALA A 140 -3.36 -10.35 -38.38
CA ALA A 140 -2.41 -10.91 -39.34
C ALA A 140 -2.41 -10.13 -40.67
N GLN A 141 -3.58 -9.74 -41.16
CA GLN A 141 -3.69 -8.93 -42.38
C GLN A 141 -3.11 -7.53 -42.19
N ALA A 142 -3.35 -6.88 -41.05
CA ALA A 142 -2.78 -5.57 -40.75
C ALA A 142 -1.25 -5.61 -40.77
N HIS A 143 -0.66 -6.67 -40.19
CA HIS A 143 0.79 -6.89 -40.20
C HIS A 143 1.34 -7.14 -41.62
N HIS A 144 0.79 -8.12 -42.34
CA HIS A 144 1.31 -8.51 -43.67
C HIS A 144 1.06 -7.47 -44.77
N LEU A 145 0.06 -6.60 -44.60
CA LEU A 145 -0.22 -5.49 -45.52
C LEU A 145 0.54 -4.21 -45.20
N ALA A 146 1.21 -4.14 -44.04
CA ALA A 146 1.98 -2.97 -43.64
C ALA A 146 3.08 -2.67 -44.68
N GLY A 147 3.19 -1.40 -45.08
CA GLY A 147 4.18 -0.95 -46.07
C GLY A 147 3.85 -1.26 -47.54
N LEU A 148 2.78 -1.99 -47.85
CA LEU A 148 2.38 -2.27 -49.23
C LEU A 148 1.49 -1.17 -49.83
N GLY A 149 1.96 -0.56 -50.92
CA GLY A 149 1.19 0.44 -51.67
C GLY A 149 -0.15 -0.10 -52.21
N VAL A 150 -1.16 0.77 -52.30
CA VAL A 150 -2.55 0.38 -52.68
C VAL A 150 -2.62 -0.24 -54.08
N PHE A 151 -1.72 0.13 -54.98
CA PHE A 151 -1.66 -0.38 -56.36
C PHE A 151 -0.89 -1.70 -56.51
N ALA A 152 -0.22 -2.20 -55.47
CA ALA A 152 0.55 -3.45 -55.50
C ALA A 152 -0.35 -4.70 -55.38
N ARG A 153 -1.28 -4.87 -56.32
CA ARG A 153 -2.38 -5.88 -56.26
C ARG A 153 -1.89 -7.31 -56.02
N ALA A 154 -0.85 -7.74 -56.74
CA ALA A 154 -0.29 -9.09 -56.58
C ALA A 154 0.36 -9.30 -55.21
N ALA A 155 1.17 -8.34 -54.74
CA ALA A 155 1.82 -8.40 -53.43
C ALA A 155 0.79 -8.37 -52.28
N ARG A 156 -0.27 -7.57 -52.40
CA ARG A 156 -1.37 -7.52 -51.42
C ARG A 156 -2.19 -8.81 -51.40
N ALA A 157 -2.43 -9.44 -52.55
CA ALA A 157 -3.09 -10.75 -52.59
C ALA A 157 -2.23 -11.85 -51.93
N ALA A 158 -0.92 -11.84 -52.17
CA ALA A 158 0.02 -12.75 -51.50
C ALA A 158 0.11 -12.49 -49.98
N ALA A 159 0.07 -11.22 -49.54
CA ALA A 159 0.01 -10.85 -48.13
C ALA A 159 -1.26 -11.37 -47.43
N LYS A 160 -2.43 -11.28 -48.09
CA LYS A 160 -3.69 -11.80 -47.52
C LYS A 160 -3.68 -13.32 -47.38
N ARG A 161 -3.15 -14.07 -48.35
CA ARG A 161 -3.00 -15.53 -48.24
C ARG A 161 -2.10 -15.94 -47.08
N ARG A 162 -0.95 -15.28 -46.92
CA ARG A 162 -0.05 -15.50 -45.77
C ARG A 162 -0.75 -15.21 -44.43
N ALA A 163 -1.59 -14.17 -44.36
CA ALA A 163 -2.37 -13.87 -43.17
C ALA A 163 -3.44 -14.95 -42.87
N GLU A 164 -4.08 -15.51 -43.90
CA GLU A 164 -5.03 -16.62 -43.77
C GLU A 164 -4.35 -17.92 -43.29
N GLU A 165 -3.10 -18.17 -43.72
CA GLU A 165 -2.28 -19.29 -43.27
C GLU A 165 -1.81 -19.13 -41.80
N ASP A 166 -1.41 -17.91 -41.42
CA ASP A 166 -0.85 -17.64 -40.08
C ASP A 166 -1.92 -17.47 -38.98
N ALA A 167 -3.10 -16.94 -39.33
CA ALA A 167 -4.11 -16.53 -38.34
C ALA A 167 -4.60 -17.67 -37.42
N PRO A 168 -4.85 -18.91 -37.90
CA PRO A 168 -5.22 -20.02 -37.02
C PRO A 168 -4.14 -20.35 -36.00
N ALA A 169 -2.87 -20.38 -36.42
CA ALA A 169 -1.75 -20.69 -35.53
C ALA A 169 -1.55 -19.60 -34.47
N TYR A 170 -1.68 -18.33 -34.85
CA TYR A 170 -1.66 -17.20 -33.93
C TYR A 170 -2.81 -17.27 -32.90
N LEU A 171 -4.04 -17.54 -33.37
CA LEU A 171 -5.21 -17.67 -32.51
C LEU A 171 -5.01 -18.78 -31.46
N THR A 172 -4.62 -19.98 -31.89
CA THR A 172 -4.41 -21.13 -31.00
C THR A 172 -3.30 -20.84 -29.99
N ALA A 173 -2.18 -20.26 -30.43
CA ALA A 173 -1.08 -19.92 -29.54
C ALA A 173 -1.50 -18.91 -28.47
N GLU A 174 -2.22 -17.85 -28.86
CA GLU A 174 -2.62 -16.80 -27.94
C GLU A 174 -3.73 -17.26 -26.97
N GLN A 175 -4.70 -18.04 -27.45
CA GLN A 175 -5.71 -18.65 -26.58
C GLN A 175 -5.06 -19.57 -25.55
N THR A 176 -4.16 -20.45 -25.98
CA THR A 176 -3.43 -21.38 -25.09
C THR A 176 -2.64 -20.62 -24.02
N ARG A 177 -1.96 -19.53 -24.42
CA ARG A 177 -1.22 -18.68 -23.48
C ARG A 177 -2.14 -18.02 -22.45
N LEU A 178 -3.25 -17.43 -22.89
CA LEU A 178 -4.22 -16.79 -22.01
C LEU A 178 -4.85 -17.79 -21.02
N GLN A 179 -5.13 -19.01 -21.48
CA GLN A 179 -5.62 -20.09 -20.63
C GLN A 179 -4.56 -20.54 -19.62
N ALA A 180 -3.30 -20.66 -20.03
CA ALA A 180 -2.20 -20.98 -19.11
C ALA A 180 -2.03 -19.91 -18.02
N VAL A 181 -2.13 -18.62 -18.39
CA VAL A 181 -2.15 -17.52 -17.42
C VAL A 181 -3.32 -17.71 -16.46
N HIS A 182 -4.55 -17.88 -16.96
CA HIS A 182 -5.74 -18.06 -16.12
C HIS A 182 -5.62 -19.23 -15.14
N SER A 183 -5.12 -20.38 -15.60
CA SER A 183 -4.89 -21.55 -14.75
C SER A 183 -3.86 -21.26 -13.64
N ARG A 184 -2.77 -20.55 -13.95
CA ARG A 184 -1.78 -20.12 -12.95
C ARG A 184 -2.41 -19.19 -11.91
N LEU A 185 -3.11 -18.14 -12.36
CA LEU A 185 -3.77 -17.19 -11.46
C LEU A 185 -4.80 -17.89 -10.56
N THR A 186 -5.54 -18.86 -11.09
CA THR A 186 -6.53 -19.63 -10.32
C THR A 186 -5.86 -20.52 -9.29
N THR A 187 -4.71 -21.11 -9.62
CA THR A 187 -3.92 -21.93 -8.69
C THR A 187 -3.36 -21.09 -7.55
N GLU A 188 -2.72 -19.97 -7.87
CA GLU A 188 -2.20 -19.00 -6.89
C GLU A 188 -3.31 -18.48 -5.97
N ALA A 189 -4.46 -18.09 -6.54
CA ALA A 189 -5.62 -17.65 -5.76
C ALA A 189 -6.16 -18.75 -4.83
N GLY A 190 -6.16 -20.00 -5.28
CA GLY A 190 -6.53 -21.17 -4.49
C GLY A 190 -5.55 -21.43 -3.33
N GLN A 191 -4.25 -21.36 -3.60
CA GLN A 191 -3.20 -21.52 -2.58
C GLN A 191 -3.29 -20.46 -1.49
N TRP A 192 -3.44 -19.19 -1.88
CA TRP A 192 -3.66 -18.09 -0.94
C TRP A 192 -4.91 -18.31 -0.08
N TRP A 193 -6.02 -18.75 -0.68
CA TRP A 193 -7.25 -19.03 0.07
C TRP A 193 -7.07 -20.17 1.07
N GLN A 194 -6.30 -21.21 0.73
CA GLN A 194 -5.97 -22.29 1.66
C GLN A 194 -5.06 -21.80 2.80
N ALA A 195 -4.06 -20.96 2.50
CA ALA A 195 -3.20 -20.35 3.52
C ALA A 195 -4.03 -19.52 4.52
N LEU A 196 -4.97 -18.71 4.02
CA LEU A 196 -5.89 -17.93 4.85
C LEU A 196 -6.78 -18.82 5.74
N LEU A 197 -7.26 -19.95 5.22
CA LEU A 197 -8.05 -20.91 6.01
C LEU A 197 -7.20 -21.68 7.04
N ALA A 198 -5.93 -21.89 6.74
CA ALA A 198 -4.97 -22.55 7.62
C ALA A 198 -4.42 -21.63 8.72
N ASN A 199 -4.86 -20.36 8.76
CA ASN A 199 -4.35 -19.32 9.64
C ASN A 199 -2.84 -19.08 9.48
N ASP A 200 -2.34 -19.19 8.25
CA ASP A 200 -0.99 -18.76 7.92
C ASP A 200 -0.79 -17.28 8.29
N GLU A 201 0.25 -16.99 9.07
CA GLU A 201 0.45 -15.67 9.67
C GLU A 201 0.58 -14.57 8.61
N GLU A 202 1.37 -14.79 7.57
CA GLU A 202 1.57 -13.81 6.49
C GLU A 202 0.26 -13.55 5.75
N ALA A 203 -0.44 -14.60 5.32
CA ALA A 203 -1.69 -14.47 4.58
C ALA A 203 -2.80 -13.78 5.41
N VAL A 204 -2.93 -14.11 6.70
CA VAL A 204 -3.93 -13.52 7.59
C VAL A 204 -3.58 -12.07 7.91
N CYS A 205 -2.34 -11.77 8.30
CA CYS A 205 -1.91 -10.40 8.61
C CYS A 205 -2.02 -9.50 7.39
N GLU A 206 -1.60 -9.95 6.20
CA GLU A 206 -1.76 -9.17 4.96
C GLU A 206 -3.24 -8.88 4.68
N ALA A 207 -4.10 -9.90 4.73
CA ALA A 207 -5.52 -9.75 4.42
C ALA A 207 -6.24 -8.82 5.41
N VAL A 208 -5.97 -8.98 6.71
CA VAL A 208 -6.60 -8.17 7.77
C VAL A 208 -6.08 -6.74 7.75
N ASN A 209 -4.76 -6.53 7.60
CA ASN A 209 -4.19 -5.19 7.52
C ASN A 209 -4.69 -4.45 6.27
N TYR A 210 -4.79 -5.15 5.13
CA TYR A 210 -5.41 -4.59 3.94
C TYR A 210 -6.85 -4.14 4.23
N ALA A 211 -7.65 -4.93 4.95
CA ALA A 211 -9.02 -4.53 5.30
C ALA A 211 -9.04 -3.29 6.22
N PHE A 212 -8.10 -3.20 7.15
CA PHE A 212 -7.99 -2.05 8.06
C PHE A 212 -7.51 -0.75 7.38
N SER A 213 -6.99 -0.80 6.14
CA SER A 213 -6.45 0.37 5.43
C SER A 213 -7.42 1.54 5.33
N ASP A 214 -8.71 1.23 5.23
CA ASP A 214 -9.77 2.19 4.97
C ASP A 214 -10.45 2.67 6.27
N ASN A 215 -10.01 2.18 7.44
CA ASN A 215 -10.62 2.50 8.72
C ASN A 215 -10.07 3.81 9.33
N PRO A 216 -10.95 4.60 9.98
CA PRO A 216 -10.53 5.80 10.69
C PRO A 216 -9.72 5.49 11.96
N ALA A 217 -9.90 4.31 12.56
CA ALA A 217 -9.04 3.81 13.63
C ALA A 217 -7.97 2.89 13.03
N ALA A 218 -6.69 3.23 13.24
CA ALA A 218 -5.58 2.45 12.72
C ALA A 218 -5.44 1.14 13.53
N GLY A 219 -6.04 0.07 13.01
CA GLY A 219 -5.81 -1.30 13.48
C GLY A 219 -4.65 -1.91 12.70
N CYS A 220 -3.85 -2.74 13.38
CA CYS A 220 -2.78 -3.52 12.79
C CYS A 220 -2.81 -4.92 13.39
N ALA A 221 -3.03 -5.93 12.55
CA ALA A 221 -2.69 -7.31 12.84
C ALA A 221 -1.16 -7.43 12.95
N VAL A 222 -0.69 -7.97 14.06
CA VAL A 222 0.75 -8.07 14.39
C VAL A 222 1.27 -9.50 14.44
N GLY A 223 0.38 -10.49 14.42
CA GLY A 223 0.76 -11.90 14.38
C GLY A 223 -0.41 -12.84 14.64
N VAL A 224 -0.18 -14.12 14.38
CA VAL A 224 -1.18 -15.19 14.51
C VAL A 224 -0.58 -16.35 15.29
N ASP A 225 -1.29 -16.83 16.31
CA ASP A 225 -0.97 -18.04 17.06
C ASP A 225 -2.14 -19.04 16.94
N GLY A 226 -1.98 -20.03 16.06
CA GLY A 226 -3.03 -20.99 15.74
C GLY A 226 -4.32 -20.30 15.29
N PRO A 227 -5.44 -20.38 16.04
CA PRO A 227 -6.69 -19.71 15.69
C PRO A 227 -6.86 -18.33 16.35
N VAL A 228 -5.82 -17.78 16.98
CA VAL A 228 -5.85 -16.51 17.69
C VAL A 228 -5.05 -15.46 16.93
N LEU A 229 -5.72 -14.36 16.56
CA LEU A 229 -5.10 -13.21 15.91
C LEU A 229 -4.74 -12.14 16.95
N SER A 230 -3.53 -11.59 16.89
CA SER A 230 -3.13 -10.44 17.71
C SER A 230 -3.29 -9.14 16.94
N VAL A 231 -3.99 -8.16 17.53
CA VAL A 231 -4.28 -6.85 16.92
C VAL A 231 -3.91 -5.71 17.88
N VAL A 232 -3.23 -4.70 17.35
CA VAL A 232 -3.00 -3.42 18.04
C VAL A 232 -3.83 -2.35 17.34
N MET A 233 -4.61 -1.58 18.10
CA MET A 233 -5.47 -0.52 17.58
C MET A 233 -5.10 0.82 18.21
N ARG A 234 -5.00 1.88 17.39
CA ARG A 234 -4.90 3.26 17.88
C ARG A 234 -6.29 3.88 18.00
N GLN A 235 -6.64 4.31 19.20
CA GLN A 235 -7.86 5.07 19.48
C GLN A 235 -7.55 6.56 19.50
N GLN A 236 -8.39 7.36 18.85
CA GLN A 236 -8.30 8.83 18.86
C GLN A 236 -8.14 9.39 20.29
N ASP A 237 -7.31 10.40 20.47
CA ASP A 237 -7.01 10.98 21.78
C ASP A 237 -8.21 11.71 22.38
N ILE A 238 -8.44 11.58 23.69
CA ILE A 238 -9.60 12.21 24.35
C ILE A 238 -9.59 13.75 24.23
N ASP A 239 -8.40 14.35 24.16
CA ASP A 239 -8.22 15.80 24.03
C ASP A 239 -8.54 16.33 22.63
N SER A 240 -8.66 15.44 21.64
CA SER A 240 -9.10 15.81 20.28
C SER A 240 -10.62 15.89 20.14
N LEU A 241 -11.39 15.52 21.17
CA LEU A 241 -12.84 15.67 21.17
C LEU A 241 -13.24 17.15 21.34
N PRO A 242 -14.38 17.57 20.77
CA PRO A 242 -14.87 18.94 20.90
C PRO A 242 -15.05 19.40 22.36
N ASP A 243 -14.90 20.71 22.59
CA ASP A 243 -15.21 21.36 23.87
C ASP A 243 -16.70 21.62 24.09
N GLN A 244 -17.49 21.53 23.02
CA GLN A 244 -18.91 21.84 23.05
C GLN A 244 -19.75 20.62 22.67
N THR A 245 -20.97 20.58 23.19
CA THR A 245 -22.00 19.59 22.84
C THR A 245 -23.32 20.30 22.53
N PRO A 246 -24.12 19.76 21.61
CA PRO A 246 -25.52 20.16 21.46
C PRO A 246 -26.27 20.04 22.78
N GLY A 247 -27.13 21.01 23.04
CA GLY A 247 -28.05 21.04 24.16
C GLY A 247 -29.30 21.84 23.84
N VAL A 248 -30.20 21.90 24.81
CA VAL A 248 -31.44 22.66 24.69
C VAL A 248 -31.54 23.64 25.86
N THR A 249 -32.01 24.85 25.57
CA THR A 249 -32.37 25.86 26.57
C THR A 249 -33.68 25.48 27.27
N PRO A 250 -34.01 26.05 28.45
CA PRO A 250 -35.30 25.78 29.12
C PRO A 250 -36.54 26.07 28.26
N SER A 251 -36.40 26.96 27.26
CA SER A 251 -37.45 27.31 26.30
C SER A 251 -37.49 26.43 25.05
N GLY A 252 -36.73 25.33 25.00
CA GLY A 252 -36.74 24.38 23.89
C GLY A 252 -35.86 24.77 22.69
N ARG A 253 -35.14 25.89 22.75
CA ARG A 253 -34.26 26.32 21.64
C ARG A 253 -32.92 25.56 21.65
N PRO A 254 -32.45 25.07 20.49
CA PRO A 254 -31.11 24.49 20.36
C PRO A 254 -30.02 25.46 20.81
N THR A 255 -29.04 24.95 21.53
CA THR A 255 -27.88 25.71 22.00
C THR A 255 -26.64 24.83 22.03
N LEU A 256 -25.48 25.47 22.08
CA LEU A 256 -24.22 24.80 22.42
C LEU A 256 -23.99 24.95 23.93
N LYS A 257 -23.53 23.87 24.57
CA LYS A 257 -23.13 23.83 25.98
C LYS A 257 -21.69 23.32 26.06
N THR A 258 -20.98 23.68 27.10
CA THR A 258 -19.67 23.09 27.40
C THR A 258 -19.83 21.59 27.65
N LEU A 259 -18.96 20.78 27.04
CA LEU A 259 -18.92 19.34 27.25
C LEU A 259 -18.29 19.06 28.62
N SER A 260 -19.04 18.42 29.52
CA SER A 260 -18.52 18.08 30.85
C SER A 260 -17.41 17.02 30.75
N LYS A 261 -16.48 16.99 31.71
CA LYS A 261 -15.42 15.95 31.75
C LYS A 261 -15.98 14.53 31.70
N ARG A 262 -17.12 14.32 32.37
CA ARG A 262 -17.82 13.03 32.39
C ARG A 262 -18.39 12.67 31.01
N ASP A 263 -19.10 13.60 30.38
CA ASP A 263 -19.71 13.36 29.07
C ASP A 263 -18.65 13.19 27.98
N ARG A 264 -17.52 13.90 28.10
CA ARG A 264 -16.34 13.71 27.25
C ARG A 264 -15.78 12.30 27.39
N THR A 265 -15.59 11.83 28.62
CA THR A 265 -15.09 10.48 28.88
C THR A 265 -16.06 9.42 28.37
N LEU A 266 -17.37 9.60 28.58
CA LEU A 266 -18.39 8.68 28.07
C LEU A 266 -18.39 8.64 26.53
N TRP A 267 -18.37 9.78 25.85
CA TRP A 267 -18.30 9.82 24.39
C TRP A 267 -17.04 9.11 23.90
N TRP A 268 -15.88 9.50 24.39
CA TRP A 268 -14.60 8.88 24.03
C TRP A 268 -14.63 7.36 24.23
N PHE A 269 -15.16 6.90 25.37
CA PHE A 269 -15.25 5.50 25.73
C PHE A 269 -16.23 4.72 24.84
N THR A 270 -17.40 5.29 24.52
CA THR A 270 -18.34 4.69 23.57
C THR A 270 -17.74 4.61 22.16
N SER A 271 -16.98 5.63 21.74
CA SER A 271 -16.26 5.61 20.47
C SER A 271 -15.19 4.52 20.43
N MET A 272 -14.44 4.35 21.52
CA MET A 272 -13.47 3.26 21.65
C MET A 272 -14.14 1.89 21.53
N GLY A 273 -15.20 1.62 22.30
CA GLY A 273 -15.93 0.35 22.21
C GLY A 273 -16.51 0.11 20.81
N SER A 274 -17.00 1.16 20.16
CA SER A 274 -17.52 1.08 18.79
C SER A 274 -16.41 0.72 17.79
N ASN A 275 -15.21 1.28 17.94
CA ASN A 275 -14.07 0.96 17.07
C ASN A 275 -13.57 -0.46 17.33
N VAL A 276 -13.41 -0.86 18.60
CA VAL A 276 -13.02 -2.24 18.97
C VAL A 276 -13.95 -3.26 18.32
N VAL A 277 -15.27 -3.12 18.49
CA VAL A 277 -16.23 -4.07 17.91
C VAL A 277 -16.20 -4.06 16.38
N ALA A 278 -16.04 -2.89 15.75
CA ALA A 278 -15.90 -2.81 14.29
C ALA A 278 -14.65 -3.56 13.79
N THR A 279 -13.50 -3.29 14.41
CA THR A 279 -12.22 -3.96 14.11
C THR A 279 -12.32 -5.48 14.27
N LEU A 280 -12.95 -5.95 15.35
CA LEU A 280 -13.18 -7.38 15.58
C LEU A 280 -14.08 -7.99 14.49
N LYS A 281 -15.22 -7.36 14.18
CA LYS A 281 -16.16 -7.85 13.15
C LYS A 281 -15.50 -7.92 11.77
N GLU A 282 -14.69 -6.92 11.43
CA GLU A 282 -13.98 -6.88 10.16
C GLU A 282 -12.91 -7.96 10.07
N ALA A 283 -12.05 -8.09 11.07
CA ALA A 283 -11.03 -9.13 11.12
C ALA A 283 -11.64 -10.53 11.03
N PHE A 284 -12.73 -10.79 11.78
CA PHE A 284 -13.45 -12.06 11.68
C PHE A 284 -14.12 -12.28 10.32
N ALA A 285 -14.60 -11.23 9.66
CA ALA A 285 -15.14 -11.35 8.31
C ALA A 285 -14.04 -11.70 7.30
N VAL A 286 -12.84 -11.14 7.45
CA VAL A 286 -11.72 -11.31 6.51
C VAL A 286 -10.99 -12.63 6.71
N ALA A 287 -10.76 -13.05 7.96
CA ALA A 287 -10.00 -14.24 8.30
C ALA A 287 -10.93 -15.33 8.88
N PRO A 288 -11.54 -16.19 8.05
CA PRO A 288 -12.56 -17.15 8.47
C PRO A 288 -12.05 -18.24 9.43
N GLY A 289 -10.76 -18.60 9.38
CA GLY A 289 -10.15 -19.61 10.28
C GLY A 289 -9.86 -19.09 11.69
N ILE A 290 -9.87 -17.77 11.90
CA ILE A 290 -9.63 -17.15 13.20
C ILE A 290 -10.88 -17.27 14.08
N SER A 291 -10.70 -17.79 15.29
CA SER A 291 -11.77 -18.01 16.27
C SER A 291 -11.72 -17.06 17.45
N ALA A 292 -10.58 -16.42 17.72
CA ALA A 292 -10.43 -15.39 18.73
C ALA A 292 -9.44 -14.30 18.30
N ILE A 293 -9.59 -13.11 18.87
CA ILE A 293 -8.69 -11.98 18.65
C ILE A 293 -8.25 -11.43 20.01
N ASP A 294 -6.95 -11.34 20.21
CA ASP A 294 -6.32 -10.58 21.29
C ASP A 294 -6.10 -9.16 20.80
N LEU A 295 -6.78 -8.19 21.41
CA LEU A 295 -6.77 -6.81 20.95
C LEU A 295 -6.28 -5.88 22.06
N ALA A 296 -5.29 -5.04 21.73
CA ALA A 296 -4.80 -3.98 22.59
C ALA A 296 -5.12 -2.61 21.98
N VAL A 297 -5.63 -1.69 22.81
CA VAL A 297 -5.98 -0.32 22.42
C VAL A 297 -4.98 0.65 23.01
N LEU A 298 -4.36 1.44 22.13
CA LEU A 298 -3.41 2.48 22.49
C LEU A 298 -4.06 3.86 22.37
N THR A 299 -3.78 4.74 23.34
CA THR A 299 -4.11 6.16 23.21
C THR A 299 -3.05 7.08 23.82
N ARG A 300 -3.05 8.37 23.45
CA ARG A 300 -2.25 9.37 24.17
C ARG A 300 -2.93 9.70 25.49
N LEU A 301 -2.18 9.57 26.57
CA LEU A 301 -2.66 9.87 27.91
C LEU A 301 -2.64 11.39 28.13
N PRO A 302 -3.73 11.99 28.66
CA PRO A 302 -3.81 13.44 28.85
C PRO A 302 -2.69 14.03 29.73
N ASP A 303 -2.34 13.32 30.81
CA ASP A 303 -1.43 13.85 31.83
C ASP A 303 0.05 13.77 31.40
N THR A 304 0.44 12.67 30.75
CA THR A 304 1.84 12.42 30.37
C THR A 304 2.12 12.78 28.92
N GLN A 305 1.06 12.97 28.11
CA GLN A 305 1.14 13.07 26.66
C GLN A 305 1.91 11.91 26.02
N ARG A 306 2.07 10.77 26.71
CA ARG A 306 2.71 9.57 26.17
C ARG A 306 1.66 8.57 25.71
N LEU A 307 2.04 7.73 24.76
CA LEU A 307 1.25 6.56 24.40
C LEU A 307 1.13 5.60 25.57
N GLY A 308 -0.08 5.09 25.78
CA GLY A 308 -0.37 4.09 26.79
C GLY A 308 -1.46 3.14 26.33
N CYS A 309 -1.40 1.91 26.82
CA CYS A 309 -2.49 0.95 26.64
C CYS A 309 -3.65 1.29 27.59
N VAL A 310 -4.85 1.42 27.02
CA VAL A 310 -6.07 1.82 27.75
C VAL A 310 -7.14 0.74 27.78
N ALA A 311 -7.03 -0.27 26.92
CA ALA A 311 -7.81 -1.49 26.99
C ALA A 311 -7.02 -2.65 26.37
N TYR A 312 -7.11 -3.84 26.95
CA TYR A 312 -6.69 -5.07 26.28
C TYR A 312 -7.57 -6.24 26.71
N GLY A 313 -7.69 -7.26 25.88
CA GLY A 313 -8.46 -8.46 26.19
C GLY A 313 -8.55 -9.40 25.01
N ARG A 314 -9.31 -10.48 25.20
CA ARG A 314 -9.59 -11.49 24.17
C ARG A 314 -11.06 -11.50 23.81
N TRP A 315 -11.39 -11.53 22.53
CA TRP A 315 -12.76 -11.66 22.04
C TRP A 315 -12.89 -12.85 21.11
N THR A 316 -13.90 -13.69 21.34
CA THR A 316 -14.17 -14.82 20.45
C THR A 316 -15.11 -14.41 19.32
N ARG A 317 -14.97 -15.08 18.17
CA ARG A 317 -15.87 -14.93 17.02
C ARG A 317 -17.32 -15.12 17.44
N GLN A 318 -17.60 -16.20 18.17
CA GLN A 318 -18.96 -16.53 18.62
C GLN A 318 -19.57 -15.41 19.46
N ALA A 319 -18.81 -14.82 20.38
CA ALA A 319 -19.28 -13.74 21.24
C ALA A 319 -19.60 -12.47 20.43
N ILE A 320 -18.79 -12.16 19.43
CA ILE A 320 -19.00 -10.99 18.56
C ILE A 320 -20.18 -11.21 17.59
N GLU A 321 -20.30 -12.39 16.99
CA GLU A 321 -21.38 -12.71 16.04
C GLU A 321 -22.75 -12.86 16.72
N ALA A 322 -22.79 -13.32 17.98
CA ALA A 322 -24.01 -13.39 18.77
C ALA A 322 -24.47 -12.03 19.34
N GLY A 323 -23.63 -10.99 19.24
CA GLY A 323 -23.91 -9.67 19.80
C GLY A 323 -25.09 -8.95 19.10
N PRO A 324 -26.04 -8.37 19.84
CA PRO A 324 -27.19 -7.67 19.26
C PRO A 324 -26.83 -6.23 18.85
N TRP A 325 -25.92 -6.04 17.91
CA TRP A 325 -25.43 -4.71 17.47
C TRP A 325 -26.52 -3.89 16.77
N ARG A 326 -27.30 -3.10 17.52
CA ARG A 326 -28.44 -2.34 16.97
C ARG A 326 -28.39 -0.85 17.33
N GLU A 327 -27.88 -0.53 18.50
CA GLU A 327 -27.85 0.81 19.06
C GLU A 327 -26.43 1.25 19.41
N THR A 328 -26.19 2.57 19.49
CA THR A 328 -24.85 3.09 19.79
C THR A 328 -24.31 2.67 21.15
N THR A 329 -25.20 2.37 22.10
CA THR A 329 -24.88 1.92 23.46
C THR A 329 -24.41 0.47 23.49
N ASP A 330 -24.77 -0.35 22.49
CA ASP A 330 -24.31 -1.74 22.40
C ASP A 330 -22.79 -1.83 22.29
N ALA A 331 -22.14 -0.79 21.78
CA ALA A 331 -20.68 -0.66 21.75
C ALA A 331 -20.00 -0.96 23.09
N LEU A 332 -20.64 -0.63 24.22
CA LEU A 332 -20.08 -0.84 25.56
C LEU A 332 -20.07 -2.31 26.01
N ARG A 333 -20.84 -3.18 25.33
CA ARG A 333 -20.89 -4.62 25.61
C ARG A 333 -19.54 -5.32 25.37
N PHE A 334 -18.60 -4.69 24.67
CA PHE A 334 -17.26 -5.24 24.45
C PHE A 334 -16.56 -5.62 25.76
N LEU A 335 -16.86 -4.93 26.88
CA LEU A 335 -16.37 -5.31 28.21
C LEU A 335 -16.93 -6.64 28.70
N ASP A 336 -18.21 -6.89 28.48
CA ASP A 336 -18.94 -8.03 29.05
C ASP A 336 -18.73 -9.32 28.26
N ILE A 337 -18.51 -9.20 26.95
CA ILE A 337 -18.38 -10.35 26.04
C ILE A 337 -16.93 -10.80 25.84
N GLY A 338 -15.96 -10.00 26.29
CA GLY A 338 -14.55 -10.34 26.20
C GLY A 338 -14.08 -11.16 27.40
N GLN A 339 -13.01 -11.92 27.21
CA GLN A 339 -12.29 -12.67 28.23
C GLN A 339 -11.08 -11.85 28.70
N ASP A 340 -10.87 -11.81 30.02
CA ASP A 340 -9.74 -11.11 30.66
C ASP A 340 -9.58 -9.65 30.22
N VAL A 341 -10.71 -8.97 29.98
CA VAL A 341 -10.71 -7.57 29.53
C VAL A 341 -10.27 -6.66 30.68
N ALA A 342 -9.13 -6.00 30.47
CA ALA A 342 -8.69 -4.89 31.28
C ALA A 342 -9.02 -3.57 30.56
N CYS A 343 -9.55 -2.59 31.29
CA CYS A 343 -9.91 -1.29 30.76
C CYS A 343 -9.58 -0.18 31.77
N SER A 344 -8.96 0.89 31.27
CA SER A 344 -8.58 2.07 32.06
C SER A 344 -9.79 2.85 32.58
N VAL A 345 -10.89 2.85 31.83
CA VAL A 345 -12.16 3.44 32.24
C VAL A 345 -12.89 2.42 33.09
N THR A 346 -13.08 2.77 34.37
CA THR A 346 -13.72 1.90 35.36
C THR A 346 -14.98 2.55 35.92
N THR A 347 -15.91 1.73 36.42
CA THR A 347 -17.09 2.23 37.12
C THR A 347 -16.74 2.42 38.59
N THR A 348 -16.92 3.62 39.11
CA THR A 348 -16.73 3.90 40.54
C THR A 348 -17.81 3.20 41.37
N ALA A 349 -17.58 3.09 42.69
CA ALA A 349 -18.57 2.54 43.63
C ALA A 349 -19.93 3.25 43.61
N SER A 350 -19.99 4.49 43.10
CA SER A 350 -21.23 5.26 42.93
C SER A 350 -21.91 5.03 41.57
N GLY A 351 -21.45 4.06 40.77
CA GLY A 351 -22.01 3.76 39.43
C GLY A 351 -21.64 4.76 38.33
N ASN A 352 -20.65 5.63 38.56
CA ASN A 352 -20.22 6.63 37.58
C ASN A 352 -18.94 6.19 36.89
N LEU A 353 -18.73 6.58 35.63
CA LEU A 353 -17.46 6.33 34.94
C LEU A 353 -16.33 7.16 35.56
N SER A 354 -15.14 6.57 35.67
CA SER A 354 -13.93 7.26 36.08
C SER A 354 -13.62 8.39 35.10
N SER A 355 -13.34 9.59 35.62
CA SER A 355 -12.98 10.76 34.80
C SER A 355 -11.49 10.83 34.45
N ALA A 356 -10.67 9.97 35.06
CA ALA A 356 -9.24 9.87 34.80
C ALA A 356 -8.95 8.61 33.98
N ILE A 357 -8.16 8.76 32.93
CA ILE A 357 -7.68 7.66 32.07
C ILE A 357 -6.23 7.40 32.45
N LYS A 358 -5.97 6.21 33.00
CA LYS A 358 -4.62 5.79 33.41
C LYS A 358 -4.14 4.66 32.49
N PRO A 359 -2.82 4.57 32.22
CA PRO A 359 -2.28 3.42 31.52
C PRO A 359 -2.54 2.14 32.30
N LEU A 360 -2.87 1.08 31.58
CA LEU A 360 -2.93 -0.26 32.15
C LEU A 360 -1.52 -0.80 32.39
N ASP A 361 -1.40 -1.66 33.40
CA ASP A 361 -0.19 -2.45 33.60
C ASP A 361 -0.10 -3.53 32.52
N ILE A 362 0.85 -3.35 31.61
CA ILE A 362 1.13 -4.26 30.49
C ILE A 362 2.35 -5.14 30.73
N SER A 363 2.79 -5.30 31.99
CA SER A 363 3.90 -6.18 32.36
C SER A 363 3.71 -7.62 31.87
N ARG A 364 2.46 -8.05 31.69
CA ARG A 364 2.07 -9.37 31.17
C ARG A 364 2.10 -9.48 29.64
N LEU A 365 2.37 -8.38 28.93
CA LEU A 365 2.38 -8.28 27.47
C LEU A 365 3.74 -7.74 26.99
N PRO A 366 4.82 -8.56 27.02
CA PRO A 366 6.19 -8.10 26.76
C PRO A 366 6.37 -7.54 25.34
N GLY A 367 5.68 -8.09 24.33
CA GLY A 367 5.70 -7.55 22.97
C GLY A 367 5.10 -6.14 22.87
N LEU A 368 3.98 -5.90 23.55
CA LEU A 368 3.34 -4.58 23.61
C LEU A 368 4.20 -3.58 24.38
N ARG A 369 4.86 -4.03 25.45
CA ARG A 369 5.81 -3.21 26.20
C ARG A 369 6.99 -2.80 25.32
N SER A 370 7.59 -3.75 24.59
CA SER A 370 8.66 -3.44 23.63
C SER A 370 8.20 -2.41 22.59
N LEU A 371 7.00 -2.57 22.02
CA LEU A 371 6.42 -1.62 21.07
C LEU A 371 6.30 -0.21 21.67
N LEU A 372 5.77 -0.08 22.89
CA LEU A 372 5.64 1.22 23.56
C LEU A 372 6.97 1.83 23.98
N ASP A 373 7.94 1.01 24.41
CA ASP A 373 9.27 1.48 24.82
C ASP A 373 10.07 2.05 23.62
N HIS A 374 9.83 1.52 22.41
CA HIS A 374 10.44 2.01 21.16
C HIS A 374 9.67 3.17 20.51
N ALA A 375 8.41 3.41 20.86
CA ALA A 375 7.57 4.46 20.28
C ALA A 375 7.86 5.88 20.84
N GLN A 376 9.13 6.21 21.13
CA GLN A 376 9.50 7.40 21.91
C GLN A 376 8.94 8.72 21.36
N ASP A 377 8.08 9.34 22.17
CA ASP A 377 7.65 10.74 22.09
C ASP A 377 8.80 11.67 22.47
N ASP A 378 9.48 12.27 21.48
CA ASP A 378 10.33 13.44 21.73
C ASP A 378 9.46 14.67 21.97
N THR A 379 9.37 15.12 23.22
CA THR A 379 8.57 16.27 23.66
C THR A 379 9.21 17.63 23.29
N GLY A 380 9.88 17.73 22.14
CA GLY A 380 10.74 18.89 21.81
C GLY A 380 10.60 19.49 20.40
N SER A 381 10.00 18.80 19.43
CA SER A 381 9.83 19.33 18.07
C SER A 381 8.34 19.39 17.72
N GLY A 382 7.82 20.60 17.52
CA GLY A 382 6.53 20.76 16.84
C GLY A 382 6.58 20.05 15.49
N ASP A 383 5.58 19.19 15.25
CA ASP A 383 5.47 18.23 14.15
C ASP A 383 6.53 17.11 14.13
N GLY A 384 6.11 15.85 14.40
CA GLY A 384 6.82 14.72 13.78
C GLY A 384 6.78 13.29 14.35
N THR A 385 6.36 13.00 15.58
CA THR A 385 6.59 11.64 16.16
C THR A 385 5.34 10.76 16.35
N LEU A 386 4.14 11.35 16.38
CA LEU A 386 2.85 10.62 16.39
C LEU A 386 2.43 10.08 15.02
N ALA A 387 2.68 10.88 13.98
CA ALA A 387 2.52 10.47 12.60
C ALA A 387 3.45 9.30 12.25
N GLY A 388 4.52 9.10 13.03
CA GLY A 388 5.40 7.94 12.98
C GLY A 388 4.66 6.66 13.34
N LEU A 389 4.03 6.55 14.52
CA LEU A 389 3.28 5.33 14.89
C LEU A 389 1.99 5.13 14.08
N ASP A 390 1.23 6.21 13.81
CA ASP A 390 0.11 6.12 12.87
C ASP A 390 0.61 5.72 11.48
N GLY A 391 1.81 6.16 11.11
CA GLY A 391 2.55 5.79 9.91
C GLY A 391 3.09 4.36 9.96
N ASP A 392 3.48 3.82 11.10
CA ASP A 392 4.05 2.47 11.29
C ASP A 392 2.93 1.42 11.33
N LEU A 393 1.83 1.73 12.04
CA LEU A 393 0.58 0.95 11.99
C LEU A 393 -0.01 0.98 10.57
N ARG A 394 0.11 2.10 9.85
CA ARG A 394 -0.24 2.19 8.43
C ARG A 394 0.82 1.61 7.49
N ALA A 395 2.10 1.54 7.85
CA ALA A 395 3.14 0.98 6.99
C ALA A 395 3.02 -0.54 6.91
N ASN A 396 2.48 -1.16 7.96
CA ASN A 396 2.04 -2.55 7.95
C ASN A 396 0.72 -2.77 7.16
N THR A 397 0.10 -1.69 6.67
CA THR A 397 -1.02 -1.74 5.72
C THR A 397 -0.45 -1.69 4.30
N PRO A 398 -0.80 -2.62 3.40
CA PRO A 398 -0.27 -2.61 2.03
C PRO A 398 -0.64 -1.30 1.31
N ASP A 399 0.37 -0.58 0.79
CA ASP A 399 0.14 0.61 -0.03
C ASP A 399 -0.68 0.28 -1.28
N ALA A 400 -1.70 1.10 -1.56
CA ALA A 400 -2.41 1.04 -2.83
C ALA A 400 -1.43 1.44 -3.96
N PRO A 401 -1.27 0.62 -5.02
CA PRO A 401 -0.27 0.89 -6.04
C PRO A 401 -0.55 2.21 -6.77
N SER A 402 0.48 3.06 -6.85
CA SER A 402 0.45 4.37 -7.52
C SER A 402 0.37 4.26 -9.06
N ALA A 403 0.62 3.07 -9.62
CA ALA A 403 0.51 2.75 -11.04
C ALA A 403 -0.43 1.55 -11.28
N PRO A 404 -1.22 1.56 -12.38
CA PRO A 404 -2.01 0.40 -12.75
C PRO A 404 -1.08 -0.79 -13.04
N LEU A 405 -1.31 -1.90 -12.33
CA LEU A 405 -0.61 -3.16 -12.59
C LEU A 405 -0.85 -3.59 -14.05
N PRO A 406 0.14 -4.22 -14.70
CA PRO A 406 -0.02 -4.72 -16.06
C PRO A 406 -1.13 -5.78 -16.11
N ASP A 407 -1.99 -5.67 -17.13
CA ASP A 407 -3.07 -6.63 -17.39
C ASP A 407 -2.47 -8.03 -17.68
N PRO A 408 -2.76 -9.05 -16.86
CA PRO A 408 -2.20 -10.40 -17.03
C PRO A 408 -2.72 -11.07 -18.30
N TYR A 409 -3.89 -10.65 -18.79
CA TYR A 409 -4.48 -11.10 -20.05
C TYR A 409 -4.16 -10.18 -21.21
N ARG A 410 -3.19 -9.27 -21.08
CA ARG A 410 -2.75 -8.41 -22.19
C ARG A 410 -2.48 -9.27 -23.42
N ILE A 411 -3.21 -8.98 -24.49
CA ILE A 411 -3.08 -9.70 -25.76
C ILE A 411 -1.72 -9.37 -26.38
N ARG A 412 -0.99 -10.39 -26.80
CA ARG A 412 0.28 -10.24 -27.52
C ARG A 412 -0.02 -9.87 -28.98
N PRO A 413 0.49 -8.74 -29.51
CA PRO A 413 0.33 -8.38 -30.92
C PRO A 413 0.88 -9.43 -31.89
N PHE A 414 0.27 -9.55 -33.09
CA PHE A 414 0.69 -10.52 -34.11
C PHE A 414 2.16 -10.39 -34.50
N ALA A 415 2.68 -9.17 -34.57
CA ALA A 415 4.10 -8.91 -34.90
C ALA A 415 5.07 -9.53 -33.88
N GLU A 416 4.73 -9.46 -32.59
CA GLU A 416 5.52 -10.06 -31.51
C GLU A 416 5.45 -11.58 -31.55
N TRP A 417 4.29 -12.15 -31.86
CA TRP A 417 4.15 -13.60 -32.04
C TRP A 417 4.93 -14.11 -33.26
N LYS A 418 4.90 -13.38 -34.39
CA LYS A 418 5.55 -13.81 -35.64
C LYS A 418 7.07 -13.80 -35.55
N THR A 419 7.63 -12.83 -34.83
CA THR A 419 9.09 -12.76 -34.57
C THR A 419 9.58 -13.91 -33.69
N GLN A 420 8.77 -14.39 -32.75
CA GLN A 420 9.09 -15.51 -31.87
C GLN A 420 8.92 -16.89 -32.51
N THR A 421 8.10 -16.99 -33.57
CA THR A 421 7.79 -18.25 -34.26
C THR A 421 8.58 -18.46 -35.54
N ALA A 422 9.43 -17.49 -35.94
CA ALA A 422 10.31 -17.64 -37.09
C ALA A 422 11.40 -18.70 -36.81
N PRO A 423 11.66 -19.64 -37.73
CA PRO A 423 12.76 -20.59 -37.57
C PRO A 423 14.10 -19.85 -37.49
N PRO A 424 15.06 -20.33 -36.69
CA PRO A 424 16.39 -19.71 -36.60
C PRO A 424 17.05 -19.73 -37.99
N THR A 425 17.50 -18.57 -38.45
CA THR A 425 18.24 -18.45 -39.72
C THR A 425 19.60 -19.15 -39.57
N PRO A 426 20.03 -20.03 -40.49
CA PRO A 426 21.30 -20.75 -40.36
C PRO A 426 22.50 -19.76 -40.43
N PRO A 427 23.54 -19.94 -39.60
CA PRO A 427 24.72 -19.09 -39.62
C PRO A 427 25.63 -19.42 -40.82
N ALA A 428 26.22 -18.38 -41.42
CA ALA A 428 27.25 -18.49 -42.46
C ALA A 428 28.52 -19.22 -41.94
N PRO A 429 29.33 -19.88 -42.81
CA PRO A 429 30.42 -20.76 -42.38
C PRO A 429 31.56 -19.99 -41.68
N ALA A 430 32.10 -20.61 -40.62
CA ALA A 430 32.96 -19.99 -39.61
C ALA A 430 34.47 -19.97 -39.96
N ALA A 431 35.13 -18.88 -39.55
CA ALA A 431 36.52 -18.82 -39.10
C ALA A 431 36.52 -18.09 -37.72
N PRO A 432 37.50 -18.32 -36.84
CA PRO A 432 37.30 -18.80 -35.45
C PRO A 432 36.75 -17.78 -34.43
N ALA A 433 36.19 -18.33 -33.34
CA ALA A 433 35.27 -17.77 -32.34
C ALA A 433 35.73 -16.49 -31.57
N PRO A 434 34.77 -15.68 -31.04
CA PRO A 434 34.08 -15.97 -29.76
C PRO A 434 32.53 -15.84 -29.84
N THR A 435 31.79 -16.83 -29.32
CA THR A 435 30.98 -16.82 -28.06
C THR A 435 29.61 -16.09 -28.14
N PRO A 436 28.47 -16.72 -27.76
CA PRO A 436 27.14 -16.35 -28.26
C PRO A 436 26.40 -15.30 -27.40
N THR A 437 25.75 -14.34 -28.06
CA THR A 437 24.88 -13.30 -27.45
C THR A 437 23.40 -13.68 -27.47
N LEU A 438 22.77 -13.64 -26.30
CA LEU A 438 21.34 -13.75 -25.97
C LEU A 438 20.55 -12.45 -26.33
N PRO A 439 19.19 -12.46 -26.34
CA PRO A 439 18.35 -11.48 -27.06
C PRO A 439 18.28 -10.10 -26.40
N SER A 440 17.95 -9.10 -27.23
CA SER A 440 17.99 -7.65 -26.94
C SER A 440 16.99 -7.18 -25.89
N HIS A 441 17.42 -7.18 -24.62
CA HIS A 441 17.30 -5.99 -23.77
C HIS A 441 18.36 -4.97 -24.23
N SER A 442 18.20 -3.68 -23.97
CA SER A 442 19.33 -2.75 -24.12
C SER A 442 20.56 -3.40 -23.45
N PRO A 443 21.69 -3.60 -24.17
CA PRO A 443 22.77 -4.39 -23.63
C PRO A 443 23.21 -3.76 -22.31
N ALA A 444 23.21 -4.56 -21.25
CA ALA A 444 23.71 -4.11 -19.97
C ALA A 444 25.15 -3.62 -20.17
N THR A 445 25.42 -2.40 -19.72
CA THR A 445 26.74 -1.80 -19.85
C THR A 445 27.71 -2.60 -18.99
N ALA A 446 28.67 -3.28 -19.64
CA ALA A 446 29.70 -4.02 -18.94
C ALA A 446 30.67 -3.05 -18.23
N LEU A 447 30.90 -3.29 -16.95
CA LEU A 447 31.81 -2.49 -16.12
C LEU A 447 33.17 -3.17 -16.03
N MET A 448 34.24 -2.39 -16.08
CA MET A 448 35.59 -2.83 -15.76
C MET A 448 35.87 -2.68 -14.25
N PRO A 449 36.76 -3.50 -13.66
CA PRO A 449 37.20 -3.30 -12.28
C PRO A 449 37.71 -1.88 -12.05
N GLY A 450 37.22 -1.22 -11.00
CA GLY A 450 37.52 0.18 -10.69
C GLY A 450 36.72 1.23 -11.46
N GLN A 451 35.90 0.85 -12.45
CA GLN A 451 35.11 1.79 -13.24
C GLN A 451 34.05 2.50 -12.39
N ASN A 452 33.96 3.83 -12.56
CA ASN A 452 32.97 4.68 -11.91
C ASN A 452 32.00 5.26 -12.94
N LEU A 453 30.71 5.30 -12.64
CA LEU A 453 29.70 5.99 -13.44
C LEU A 453 28.66 6.69 -12.56
N VAL A 454 28.03 7.74 -13.09
CA VAL A 454 26.90 8.40 -12.44
C VAL A 454 25.63 7.61 -12.77
N LEU A 455 24.88 7.21 -11.74
CA LEU A 455 23.61 6.53 -11.95
C LEU A 455 22.54 7.54 -12.40
N PRO A 456 21.72 7.20 -13.41
CA PRO A 456 20.59 8.02 -13.79
C PRO A 456 19.60 8.14 -12.61
N GLU A 457 18.92 9.27 -12.50
CA GLU A 457 17.98 9.54 -11.40
C GLU A 457 16.87 8.47 -11.27
N ALA A 458 16.49 7.85 -12.39
CA ALA A 458 15.56 6.73 -12.40
C ALA A 458 16.06 5.49 -11.63
N ALA A 459 17.37 5.28 -11.55
CA ALA A 459 17.97 4.22 -10.73
C ALA A 459 17.94 4.57 -9.23
N TRP A 460 17.64 5.82 -8.86
CA TRP A 460 17.52 6.19 -7.45
C TRP A 460 16.16 5.79 -6.87
N GLN A 461 15.13 5.68 -7.72
CA GLN A 461 13.80 5.25 -7.32
C GLN A 461 13.76 3.77 -6.99
N GLU A 462 14.32 2.92 -7.85
CA GLU A 462 14.47 1.50 -7.62
C GLU A 462 15.60 0.94 -8.49
N LEU A 463 16.62 0.39 -7.82
CA LEU A 463 17.72 -0.35 -8.41
C LEU A 463 17.58 -1.82 -8.01
N ARG A 464 17.35 -2.68 -8.99
CA ARG A 464 17.27 -4.12 -8.82
C ARG A 464 18.66 -4.71 -9.05
N ILE A 465 19.09 -5.55 -8.14
CA ILE A 465 20.39 -6.22 -8.15
C ILE A 465 20.13 -7.73 -8.24
N ALA A 466 20.88 -8.41 -9.09
CA ALA A 466 20.90 -9.86 -9.21
C ALA A 466 22.34 -10.33 -9.31
N PHE A 467 22.75 -11.22 -8.42
CA PHE A 467 24.02 -11.91 -8.49
C PHE A 467 23.79 -13.35 -8.92
N SER A 468 24.31 -13.73 -10.09
CA SER A 468 24.19 -15.07 -10.66
C SER A 468 25.51 -15.81 -10.51
N PHE A 469 25.46 -17.08 -10.09
CA PHE A 469 26.65 -17.93 -9.91
C PHE A 469 26.27 -19.43 -9.98
N ALA A 470 27.26 -20.31 -10.04
CA ALA A 470 27.10 -21.76 -10.03
C ALA A 470 28.35 -22.45 -9.44
N GLY A 471 28.28 -23.74 -9.13
CA GLY A 471 29.41 -24.56 -8.69
C GLY A 471 29.67 -24.59 -7.18
N ALA A 472 29.41 -23.48 -6.49
CA ALA A 472 29.45 -23.36 -5.03
C ALA A 472 28.32 -22.43 -4.56
N ASP A 473 28.03 -22.42 -3.26
CA ASP A 473 27.04 -21.52 -2.68
C ASP A 473 27.69 -20.25 -2.11
N ALA A 474 27.05 -19.10 -2.35
CA ALA A 474 27.46 -17.80 -1.85
C ALA A 474 26.23 -16.97 -1.48
N ASP A 475 26.33 -16.09 -0.49
CA ASP A 475 25.24 -15.19 -0.10
C ASP A 475 25.54 -13.72 -0.45
N LEU A 476 24.50 -12.94 -0.71
CA LEU A 476 24.55 -11.53 -1.06
C LEU A 476 24.31 -10.70 0.20
N THR A 477 25.18 -9.72 0.41
CA THR A 477 25.21 -8.90 1.62
C THR A 477 25.36 -7.43 1.27
N LEU A 478 24.69 -6.54 2.01
CA LEU A 478 24.75 -5.09 1.81
C LEU A 478 25.20 -4.38 3.10
N PHE A 479 26.16 -3.47 3.00
CA PHE A 479 26.55 -2.58 4.11
C PHE A 479 26.13 -1.15 3.79
N LEU A 480 25.23 -0.59 4.59
CA LEU A 480 24.83 0.82 4.50
C LEU A 480 25.73 1.63 5.45
N THR A 481 26.56 2.50 4.89
CA THR A 481 27.63 3.16 5.63
C THR A 481 27.57 4.68 5.50
N ASP A 482 28.08 5.35 6.53
CA ASP A 482 28.20 6.80 6.58
C ASP A 482 29.42 7.31 5.78
N THR A 483 29.78 8.59 5.94
CA THR A 483 30.96 9.17 5.28
C THR A 483 32.28 8.52 5.70
N SER A 484 32.34 7.88 6.88
CA SER A 484 33.51 7.19 7.39
C SER A 484 33.65 5.76 6.84
N GLY A 485 32.64 5.25 6.13
CA GLY A 485 32.62 3.88 5.60
C GLY A 485 32.26 2.83 6.66
N GLN A 486 31.71 3.26 7.79
CA GLN A 486 31.23 2.39 8.87
C GLN A 486 29.70 2.38 8.91
N VAL A 487 29.14 1.24 9.34
CA VAL A 487 27.72 1.14 9.67
C VAL A 487 27.42 1.99 10.90
N THR A 488 26.29 2.71 10.89
CA THR A 488 25.90 3.54 12.03
C THR A 488 25.25 2.73 13.15
N CYS A 489 24.69 1.56 12.83
CA CYS A 489 24.21 0.57 13.77
C CYS A 489 24.15 -0.82 13.11
N ASP A 490 23.98 -1.88 13.90
CA ASP A 490 23.86 -3.25 13.38
C ASP A 490 22.68 -3.43 12.40
N LYS A 491 21.67 -2.54 12.46
CA LYS A 491 20.51 -2.54 11.55
C LYS A 491 20.85 -2.09 10.12
N ASP A 492 22.02 -1.49 9.91
CA ASP A 492 22.49 -1.01 8.60
C ASP A 492 23.29 -2.09 7.84
N PHE A 493 23.37 -3.30 8.41
CA PHE A 493 23.96 -4.48 7.79
C PHE A 493 22.85 -5.43 7.29
N VAL A 494 22.73 -5.61 5.98
CA VAL A 494 21.69 -6.46 5.37
C VAL A 494 22.29 -7.78 4.93
N PHE A 495 21.78 -8.88 5.45
CA PHE A 495 22.20 -10.26 5.15
C PHE A 495 21.02 -11.21 5.35
N TYR A 496 21.17 -12.51 5.10
CA TYR A 496 20.04 -13.46 5.08
C TYR A 496 19.17 -13.45 6.37
N ASN A 497 19.76 -13.24 7.56
CA ASN A 497 19.02 -13.19 8.83
C ASN A 497 18.48 -11.79 9.17
N GLN A 498 18.87 -10.77 8.41
CA GLN A 498 18.36 -9.40 8.51
C GLN A 498 18.15 -8.86 7.09
N PRO A 499 17.08 -9.29 6.39
CA PRO A 499 16.94 -9.11 4.95
C PRO A 499 16.53 -7.69 4.53
N PHE A 500 16.41 -6.74 5.46
CA PHE A 500 16.12 -5.34 5.13
C PHE A 500 16.77 -4.35 6.10
N ALA A 501 17.03 -3.13 5.61
CA ALA A 501 17.50 -1.99 6.39
C ALA A 501 16.84 -0.68 5.92
N ALA A 502 17.03 0.40 6.68
CA ALA A 502 16.56 1.76 6.33
C ALA A 502 15.06 1.81 5.96
N HIS A 503 14.20 1.23 6.82
CA HIS A 503 12.75 1.14 6.60
C HIS A 503 12.35 0.46 5.26
N GLY A 504 13.15 -0.50 4.80
CA GLY A 504 12.91 -1.24 3.56
C GLY A 504 13.52 -0.61 2.30
N ALA A 505 14.23 0.52 2.43
CA ALA A 505 14.95 1.13 1.31
C ALA A 505 16.09 0.25 0.79
N ALA A 506 16.64 -0.66 1.61
CA ALA A 506 17.52 -1.72 1.16
C ALA A 506 16.93 -3.08 1.57
N ARG A 507 16.77 -4.01 0.62
CA ARG A 507 16.15 -5.31 0.88
C ARG A 507 16.77 -6.44 0.05
N LEU A 508 17.04 -7.58 0.67
CA LEU A 508 17.31 -8.85 0.01
C LEU A 508 15.98 -9.52 -0.36
N LEU A 509 15.88 -9.99 -1.59
CA LEU A 509 14.71 -10.67 -2.14
C LEU A 509 14.86 -12.20 -2.14
N GLY A 510 15.98 -12.70 -1.63
CA GLY A 510 16.28 -14.11 -1.50
C GLY A 510 16.96 -14.75 -2.72
N LYS A 511 17.22 -16.05 -2.57
CA LYS A 511 17.96 -16.90 -3.49
C LYS A 511 16.99 -17.78 -4.28
N GLN A 512 17.18 -17.86 -5.61
CA GLN A 512 16.34 -18.66 -6.50
C GLN A 512 17.21 -19.47 -7.46
N ALA A 513 16.88 -20.75 -7.66
CA ALA A 513 17.49 -21.57 -8.70
C ALA A 513 16.99 -21.17 -10.09
N ASP A 514 17.92 -21.00 -11.04
CA ASP A 514 17.68 -20.70 -12.45
C ASP A 514 18.49 -21.67 -13.33
N GLY A 515 17.92 -22.86 -13.55
CA GLY A 515 18.60 -23.95 -14.25
C GLY A 515 19.84 -24.45 -13.47
N PRO A 516 21.05 -24.47 -14.06
CA PRO A 516 22.27 -24.85 -13.37
C PRO A 516 22.89 -23.70 -12.54
N HIS A 517 22.27 -22.52 -12.55
CA HIS A 517 22.73 -21.34 -11.85
C HIS A 517 21.83 -21.04 -10.64
N THR A 518 22.40 -20.37 -9.65
CA THR A 518 21.70 -19.78 -8.52
C THR A 518 21.75 -18.27 -8.68
N VAL A 519 20.60 -17.61 -8.53
CA VAL A 519 20.48 -16.14 -8.61
C VAL A 519 19.96 -15.62 -7.28
N GLU A 520 20.74 -14.74 -6.67
CA GLU A 520 20.34 -14.02 -5.46
C GLU A 520 20.06 -12.56 -5.78
N ARG A 521 18.96 -12.04 -5.22
CA ARG A 521 18.44 -10.73 -5.63
C ARG A 521 18.33 -9.76 -4.47
N ALA A 522 18.50 -8.48 -4.78
CA ALA A 522 18.27 -7.37 -3.85
C ALA A 522 17.58 -6.20 -4.55
N ALA A 523 16.93 -5.33 -3.79
CA ALA A 523 16.34 -4.08 -4.24
C ALA A 523 16.84 -2.91 -3.37
N LEU A 524 17.20 -1.82 -4.02
CA LEU A 524 17.65 -0.57 -3.39
C LEU A 524 16.84 0.62 -3.87
N HIS A 525 16.26 1.37 -2.94
CA HIS A 525 15.60 2.65 -3.15
C HIS A 525 16.52 3.79 -2.69
N LEU A 526 17.50 4.16 -3.51
CA LEU A 526 18.56 5.11 -3.13
C LEU A 526 18.05 6.52 -2.75
N ALA A 527 16.88 6.91 -3.28
CA ALA A 527 16.20 8.16 -2.94
C ALA A 527 15.53 8.12 -1.55
N ALA A 528 15.18 6.93 -1.06
CA ALA A 528 14.58 6.72 0.26
C ALA A 528 15.63 6.46 1.36
N LEU A 529 16.91 6.30 1.00
CA LEU A 529 17.98 6.11 1.99
C LEU A 529 18.14 7.37 2.86
N PRO A 530 18.20 7.23 4.20
CA PRO A 530 18.41 8.33 5.12
C PRO A 530 19.61 9.22 4.76
N ALA A 531 19.58 10.47 5.19
CA ALA A 531 20.63 11.44 4.90
C ALA A 531 22.01 11.02 5.45
N HIS A 532 22.04 10.26 6.55
CA HIS A 532 23.30 9.78 7.15
C HIS A 532 23.97 8.66 6.34
N ILE A 533 23.20 7.91 5.53
CA ILE A 533 23.77 6.88 4.63
C ILE A 533 24.35 7.54 3.39
N GLN A 534 25.64 7.32 3.19
CA GLN A 534 26.42 7.95 2.12
C GLN A 534 26.98 6.93 1.14
N ARG A 535 27.07 5.66 1.54
CA ARG A 535 27.52 4.56 0.70
C ARG A 535 26.74 3.29 0.98
N VAL A 536 26.49 2.50 -0.06
CA VAL A 536 25.98 1.12 0.01
C VAL A 536 26.99 0.21 -0.64
N THR A 537 27.60 -0.68 0.13
CA THR A 537 28.58 -1.66 -0.34
C THR A 537 27.87 -2.97 -0.61
N ILE A 538 28.02 -3.51 -1.82
CA ILE A 538 27.44 -4.77 -2.27
C ILE A 538 28.54 -5.83 -2.23
N ALA A 539 28.37 -6.84 -1.39
CA ALA A 539 29.35 -7.88 -1.15
C ALA A 539 28.74 -9.28 -1.30
N ILE A 540 29.61 -10.26 -1.54
CA ILE A 540 29.27 -11.68 -1.42
C ILE A 540 30.18 -12.37 -0.42
N ASN A 541 29.69 -13.45 0.17
CA ASN A 541 30.41 -14.32 1.08
C ASN A 541 30.17 -15.78 0.70
N MET A 542 31.19 -16.62 0.87
CA MET A 542 31.07 -18.08 0.71
C MET A 542 30.47 -18.70 1.97
N ASP A 543 29.77 -19.82 1.81
CA ASP A 543 29.29 -20.61 2.94
C ASP A 543 30.48 -21.12 3.79
N VAL A 544 30.47 -20.75 5.07
CA VAL A 544 31.51 -21.07 6.05
C VAL A 544 31.63 -22.57 6.33
N ASP A 545 30.57 -23.35 6.09
CA ASP A 545 30.54 -24.79 6.37
C ASP A 545 31.16 -25.65 5.26
N THR A 546 31.48 -25.06 4.10
CA THR A 546 31.91 -25.80 2.90
C THR A 546 33.41 -25.77 2.62
N ASP A 547 34.18 -24.94 3.35
CA ASP A 547 35.61 -24.65 3.10
C ASP A 547 35.94 -24.15 1.67
N LEU A 548 34.91 -23.83 0.87
CA LEU A 548 35.05 -23.35 -0.51
C LEU A 548 35.40 -21.86 -0.55
N THR A 549 36.13 -21.46 -1.60
CA THR A 549 36.52 -20.06 -1.86
C THR A 549 35.77 -19.51 -3.06
N CYS A 550 35.85 -18.18 -3.29
CA CYS A 550 35.23 -17.56 -4.46
C CYS A 550 35.77 -18.12 -5.79
N GLY A 551 36.94 -18.77 -5.80
CA GLY A 551 37.45 -19.50 -6.96
C GLY A 551 36.61 -20.72 -7.36
N ALA A 552 35.76 -21.26 -6.47
CA ALA A 552 34.82 -22.32 -6.78
C ALA A 552 33.54 -21.81 -7.47
N LEU A 553 33.29 -20.50 -7.45
CA LEU A 553 32.16 -19.88 -8.15
C LEU A 553 32.45 -19.84 -9.65
N THR A 554 31.61 -20.51 -10.42
CA THR A 554 31.56 -20.41 -11.88
C THR A 554 30.42 -19.50 -12.30
N HIS A 555 30.55 -18.83 -13.45
CA HIS A 555 29.52 -17.91 -13.97
C HIS A 555 29.12 -16.77 -13.01
N ALA A 556 30.02 -16.37 -12.09
CA ALA A 556 29.81 -15.26 -11.18
C ALA A 556 29.61 -13.95 -11.97
N ALA A 557 28.42 -13.36 -11.88
CA ALA A 557 28.09 -12.11 -12.55
C ALA A 557 27.11 -11.28 -11.72
N LEU A 558 27.48 -10.03 -11.45
CA LEU A 558 26.57 -9.02 -10.94
C LEU A 558 25.82 -8.40 -12.12
N TYR A 559 24.50 -8.32 -11.98
CA TYR A 559 23.61 -7.62 -12.87
C TYR A 559 22.80 -6.61 -12.08
N MET A 560 22.70 -5.39 -12.60
CA MET A 560 21.85 -4.36 -11.99
C MET A 560 21.02 -3.67 -13.06
N ASP A 561 19.74 -3.47 -12.81
CA ASP A 561 18.87 -2.71 -13.70
C ASP A 561 17.93 -1.78 -12.94
N CYS A 562 17.41 -0.79 -13.64
CA CYS A 562 16.41 0.13 -13.11
C CYS A 562 15.13 0.09 -13.95
N VAL A 563 14.05 0.66 -13.41
CA VAL A 563 12.72 0.72 -14.05
C VAL A 563 12.68 1.34 -15.46
N THR A 564 13.70 2.11 -15.85
CA THR A 564 13.80 2.71 -17.19
C THR A 564 14.52 1.85 -18.22
N GLY A 565 15.03 0.67 -17.83
CA GLY A 565 15.70 -0.28 -18.72
C GLY A 565 17.19 -0.04 -18.92
N ALA A 566 17.79 0.94 -18.22
CA ALA A 566 19.25 1.00 -18.11
C ALA A 566 19.72 -0.16 -17.22
N ALA A 567 20.73 -0.89 -17.69
CA ALA A 567 21.30 -2.04 -17.01
C ALA A 567 22.82 -2.00 -17.04
N TRP A 568 23.44 -2.59 -16.03
CA TRP A 568 24.88 -2.71 -15.86
C TRP A 568 25.22 -4.14 -15.47
N THR A 569 26.36 -4.62 -15.91
CA THR A 569 26.87 -5.93 -15.51
C THR A 569 28.34 -5.86 -15.16
N PHE A 570 28.75 -6.63 -14.17
CA PHE A 570 30.14 -6.75 -13.74
C PHE A 570 30.44 -8.20 -13.43
N GLN A 571 31.50 -8.73 -14.03
CA GLN A 571 32.02 -10.05 -13.69
C GLN A 571 33.20 -9.84 -12.74
N PRO A 572 33.06 -10.18 -11.45
CA PRO A 572 34.19 -10.10 -10.54
C PRO A 572 35.29 -11.09 -10.95
N PRO A 573 36.57 -10.75 -10.70
CA PRO A 573 37.67 -11.68 -10.93
C PRO A 573 37.52 -12.91 -10.03
N ALA A 574 37.77 -14.10 -10.58
CA ALA A 574 37.87 -15.32 -9.79
C ALA A 574 39.21 -15.31 -9.05
N ASP A 575 39.16 -15.42 -7.72
CA ASP A 575 40.34 -15.47 -6.87
C ASP A 575 40.21 -16.71 -5.94
N PRO A 576 41.15 -17.67 -6.03
CA PRO A 576 41.08 -18.91 -5.28
C PRO A 576 41.35 -18.73 -3.79
N ASP A 577 41.87 -17.59 -3.34
CA ASP A 577 42.33 -17.37 -1.96
C ASP A 577 41.36 -16.54 -1.12
N ILE A 578 40.21 -16.12 -1.67
CA ILE A 578 39.26 -15.22 -0.99
C ILE A 578 37.94 -15.93 -0.64
N ARG A 579 37.40 -15.61 0.54
CA ARG A 579 36.13 -16.18 1.06
C ARG A 579 34.99 -15.17 1.12
N ALA A 580 35.30 -13.88 0.96
CA ALA A 580 34.32 -12.81 0.77
C ALA A 580 34.85 -11.78 -0.23
N MET A 581 33.94 -11.05 -0.89
CA MET A 581 34.30 -10.09 -1.92
C MET A 581 33.33 -8.91 -1.98
N VAL A 582 33.84 -7.69 -2.02
CA VAL A 582 33.07 -6.49 -2.38
C VAL A 582 33.05 -6.38 -3.89
N ILE A 583 31.86 -6.51 -4.45
CA ILE A 583 31.66 -6.54 -5.90
C ILE A 583 31.46 -5.12 -6.44
N ALA A 584 30.66 -4.32 -5.75
CA ALA A 584 30.34 -2.96 -6.18
C ALA A 584 30.01 -2.04 -4.99
N GLU A 585 30.17 -0.75 -5.20
CA GLU A 585 29.77 0.30 -4.25
C GLU A 585 28.89 1.33 -4.93
N LEU A 586 27.85 1.76 -4.22
CA LEU A 586 27.03 2.90 -4.56
C LEU A 586 27.35 4.01 -3.57
N TYR A 587 27.67 5.22 -4.02
CA TYR A 587 27.99 6.32 -3.10
C TYR A 587 27.45 7.66 -3.57
N ARG A 588 27.11 8.52 -2.62
CA ARG A 588 26.74 9.91 -2.88
C ARG A 588 27.98 10.74 -3.19
N HIS A 589 27.89 11.57 -4.21
CA HIS A 589 28.95 12.49 -4.61
C HIS A 589 28.34 13.83 -5.02
N ALA A 590 28.93 14.93 -4.55
CA ALA A 590 28.53 16.26 -4.99
C ALA A 590 29.16 16.55 -6.37
N THR A 591 28.35 16.71 -7.40
CA THR A 591 28.79 17.10 -8.75
C THR A 591 28.09 18.41 -9.10
N ASN A 592 28.86 19.47 -9.37
CA ASN A 592 28.33 20.80 -9.69
C ASN A 592 27.33 21.36 -8.65
N GLY A 593 27.55 21.05 -7.37
CA GLY A 593 26.67 21.49 -6.27
C GLY A 593 25.40 20.65 -6.09
N GLN A 594 25.16 19.62 -6.90
CA GLN A 594 24.06 18.66 -6.75
C GLN A 594 24.57 17.31 -6.26
N LEU A 595 23.86 16.70 -5.31
CA LEU A 595 24.14 15.35 -4.82
C LEU A 595 23.66 14.33 -5.85
N VAL A 596 24.58 13.50 -6.34
CA VAL A 596 24.29 12.41 -7.29
C VAL A 596 24.80 11.08 -6.75
N TRP A 597 24.13 9.98 -7.09
CA TRP A 597 24.64 8.64 -6.82
C TRP A 597 25.58 8.17 -7.92
N LYS A 598 26.71 7.59 -7.52
CA LYS A 598 27.70 6.98 -8.41
C LYS A 598 27.83 5.50 -8.07
N LEU A 599 27.97 4.70 -9.12
CA LEU A 599 28.29 3.28 -9.03
C LEU A 599 29.78 3.09 -9.31
N ARG A 600 30.45 2.29 -8.48
CA ARG A 600 31.81 1.82 -8.66
C ARG A 600 31.84 0.30 -8.68
N ALA A 601 32.37 -0.29 -9.75
CA ALA A 601 32.73 -1.71 -9.74
C ALA A 601 34.09 -1.88 -9.04
N ILE A 602 34.24 -2.86 -8.16
CA ILE A 602 35.46 -3.05 -7.36
C ILE A 602 36.04 -4.44 -7.62
N GLY A 603 35.41 -5.50 -7.08
CA GLY A 603 35.97 -6.86 -7.12
C GLY A 603 37.16 -7.05 -6.17
N GLN A 604 37.09 -6.49 -4.96
CA GLN A 604 38.13 -6.64 -3.93
C GLN A 604 37.78 -7.82 -3.03
N GLY A 605 38.73 -8.72 -2.77
CA GLY A 605 38.52 -9.90 -1.95
C GLY A 605 39.08 -9.82 -0.53
N TRP A 606 38.55 -10.65 0.36
CA TRP A 606 38.98 -10.86 1.74
C TRP A 606 39.19 -12.35 1.99
N ALA A 607 40.42 -12.72 2.39
CA ALA A 607 40.78 -14.10 2.72
C ALA A 607 40.09 -14.59 4.01
N ASP A 608 39.98 -13.71 5.00
CA ASP A 608 39.43 -14.01 6.33
C ASP A 608 37.87 -14.06 6.38
N GLY A 609 37.20 -14.06 5.23
CA GLY A 609 35.75 -14.25 5.12
C GLY A 609 34.88 -13.08 5.59
N LEU A 610 33.60 -13.38 5.84
CA LEU A 610 32.59 -12.37 6.20
C LEU A 610 32.96 -11.61 7.48
N ASP A 611 33.53 -12.28 8.48
CA ASP A 611 33.83 -11.67 9.78
C ASP A 611 34.83 -10.52 9.67
N ALA A 612 35.88 -10.69 8.87
CA ALA A 612 36.86 -9.64 8.63
C ALA A 612 36.27 -8.49 7.81
N LEU A 613 35.41 -8.81 6.84
CA LEU A 613 34.71 -7.80 6.04
C LEU A 613 33.74 -6.98 6.90
N ALA A 614 32.95 -7.63 7.75
CA ALA A 614 32.00 -6.97 8.63
C ALA A 614 32.70 -6.11 9.70
N ARG A 615 33.82 -6.59 10.29
CA ARG A 615 34.66 -5.76 11.17
C ARG A 615 35.26 -4.55 10.44
N ALA A 616 35.68 -4.71 9.18
CA ALA A 616 36.21 -3.60 8.37
C ALA A 616 35.15 -2.51 8.10
N HIS A 617 33.87 -2.85 8.15
CA HIS A 617 32.73 -1.94 8.02
C HIS A 617 32.09 -1.53 9.36
N GLY A 618 32.75 -1.81 10.49
CA GLY A 618 32.32 -1.34 11.81
C GLY A 618 31.24 -2.18 12.49
N VAL A 619 30.94 -3.39 12.00
CA VAL A 619 30.00 -4.31 12.65
C VAL A 619 30.69 -4.96 13.85
N ASN A 620 30.00 -4.95 15.01
CA ASN A 620 30.52 -5.58 16.22
C ASN A 620 30.14 -7.08 16.23
N ILE A 621 31.12 -7.94 15.95
CA ILE A 621 30.96 -9.40 15.94
C ILE A 621 31.50 -9.93 17.26
N THR A 622 30.62 -10.06 18.26
CA THR A 622 30.95 -10.63 19.58
C THR A 622 30.41 -12.03 19.76
#